data_AF-A0A7C5C6I9-F1
#
_entry.id   AF-A0A7C5C6I9-F1
#
_cell.length_a   1.000
_cell.length_b   1.000
_cell.length_c   1.000
_cell.angle_alpha   90.00
_cell.angle_beta   90.00
_cell.angle_gamma   90.00
#
_symmetry.space_group_name_H-M   'P 1'
#
loop_
_entity.id
_entity.type
_entity.pdbx_description
1 polymer ?
#
loop_
_entity_poly.entity_id
_entity_poly.type
_entity_poly.pdbx_seq_one_letter_code
_entity_poly.pdbx_strand_id
1 'polypeptide(L)' 'TVHTAREAGIHYFAAGHHATERYGVQALGARLQAEFGIEFEFVDVPNPV' A
#
# COMPACT_ATOMS: atom_id res chain seq x y z
N THR A 1 9.14 17.64 1.63
CA THR A 1 8.52 16.95 2.79
C THR A 1 9.45 16.83 3.97
N VAL A 2 10.68 16.30 3.81
CA VAL A 2 11.64 16.16 4.93
C VAL A 2 11.96 17.47 5.64
N HIS A 3 12.23 18.56 4.89
CA HIS A 3 12.54 19.86 5.49
C HIS A 3 11.37 20.42 6.31
N THR A 4 10.16 20.39 5.76
CA THR A 4 8.92 20.77 6.44
C THR A 4 8.70 19.98 7.73
N ALA A 5 8.93 18.66 7.70
CA ALA A 5 8.79 17.82 8.89
C ALA A 5 9.80 18.18 9.98
N ARG A 6 11.06 18.49 9.60
CA ARG A 6 12.10 18.92 10.55
C ARG A 6 11.79 20.28 11.16
N GLU A 7 11.37 21.24 10.36
CA GLU A 7 11.01 22.60 10.82
C GLU A 7 9.79 22.59 11.74
N ALA A 8 8.83 21.69 11.49
CA ALA A 8 7.61 21.56 12.28
C ALA A 8 7.74 20.61 13.49
N GLY A 9 8.89 19.96 13.70
CA GLY A 9 9.06 18.98 14.77
C GLY A 9 8.20 17.71 14.61
N ILE A 10 7.87 17.33 13.37
CA ILE A 10 7.02 16.19 13.04
C ILE A 10 7.88 14.97 12.68
N HIS A 11 7.54 13.81 13.23
CA HIS A 11 8.14 12.54 12.79
C HIS A 11 7.64 12.16 11.40
N TYR A 12 8.56 11.94 10.47
CA TYR A 12 8.27 11.61 9.07
C TYR A 12 8.85 10.24 8.70
N PHE A 13 8.02 9.39 8.11
CA PHE A 13 8.40 8.07 7.61
C PHE A 13 8.08 7.99 6.11
N ALA A 14 9.12 7.79 5.29
CA ALA A 14 8.98 7.45 3.88
C ALA A 14 9.00 5.92 3.75
N ALA A 15 7.83 5.29 3.83
CA ALA A 15 7.71 3.83 3.87
C ALA A 15 7.65 3.16 2.48
N GLY A 16 7.86 3.91 1.40
CA GLY A 16 7.74 3.44 0.01
C GLY A 16 6.30 3.49 -0.51
N HIS A 17 6.10 3.96 -1.73
CA HIS A 17 4.76 4.08 -2.33
C HIS A 17 4.21 2.68 -2.64
N HIS A 18 4.96 1.86 -3.39
CA HIS A 18 4.61 0.46 -3.67
C HIS A 18 4.34 -0.35 -2.40
N ALA A 19 5.23 -0.21 -1.42
CA ALA A 19 5.16 -1.00 -0.19
C ALA A 19 3.91 -0.68 0.66
N THR A 20 3.39 0.55 0.60
CA THR A 20 2.23 0.96 1.41
C THR A 20 0.89 0.81 0.67
N GLU A 21 0.88 0.73 -0.66
CA GLU A 21 -0.36 0.69 -1.45
C GLU A 21 -0.83 -0.72 -1.85
N ARG A 22 0.00 -1.74 -1.63
CA ARG A 22 -0.32 -3.15 -1.95
C ARG A 22 -1.49 -3.74 -1.16
N TYR A 23 -1.78 -3.23 0.04
CA TYR A 23 -2.76 -3.86 0.95
C TYR A 23 -4.21 -3.63 0.50
N GLY A 24 -4.48 -2.52 -0.18
CA GLY A 24 -5.83 -2.19 -0.64
C GLY A 24 -6.35 -3.17 -1.68
N VAL A 25 -5.53 -3.47 -2.71
CA VAL A 25 -5.91 -4.41 -3.78
C VAL A 25 -6.07 -5.85 -3.27
N GLN A 26 -5.25 -6.27 -2.29
CA GLN A 26 -5.39 -7.57 -1.64
C GLN A 26 -6.72 -7.69 -0.88
N ALA A 27 -7.08 -6.66 -0.09
CA ALA A 27 -8.34 -6.63 0.64
C ALA A 27 -9.55 -6.62 -0.29
N LEU A 28 -9.48 -5.88 -1.40
CA LEU A 28 -10.51 -5.87 -2.43
C LEU A 28 -10.69 -7.25 -3.06
N GLY A 29 -9.60 -7.90 -3.47
CA GLY A 29 -9.63 -9.24 -4.04
C GLY A 29 -10.28 -10.26 -3.11
N ALA A 30 -9.90 -10.25 -1.83
CA ALA A 30 -10.51 -11.11 -0.81
C ALA A 30 -12.01 -10.85 -0.65
N ARG A 31 -12.45 -9.59 -0.71
CA ARG A 31 -13.89 -9.26 -0.63
C ARG A 31 -14.67 -9.77 -1.84
N LEU A 32 -14.11 -9.61 -3.04
CA LEU A 32 -14.73 -10.08 -4.28
C LEU A 32 -14.84 -11.61 -4.32
N GLN A 33 -13.81 -12.31 -3.84
CA GLN A 33 -13.84 -13.77 -3.72
C GLN A 33 -14.93 -14.23 -2.74
N ALA A 34 -15.03 -13.60 -1.57
CA ALA A 34 -16.01 -13.97 -0.57
C ALA A 34 -17.47 -13.68 -0.98
N GLU A 35 -17.70 -12.57 -1.68
CA GLU A 35 -19.06 -12.10 -2.04
C GLU A 35 -19.58 -12.72 -3.34
N PHE A 36 -18.69 -12.92 -4.33
CA PHE A 36 -19.07 -13.31 -5.67
C PHE A 36 -18.47 -14.64 -6.14
N GLY A 37 -17.60 -15.27 -5.33
CA GLY A 37 -16.92 -16.51 -5.70
C GLY A 37 -15.87 -16.34 -6.80
N ILE A 38 -15.41 -15.12 -7.05
CA ILE A 38 -14.40 -14.82 -8.08
C ILE A 38 -13.02 -15.24 -7.57
N GLU A 39 -12.31 -16.05 -8.35
CA GLU A 39 -10.91 -16.37 -8.05
C GLU A 39 -10.02 -15.14 -8.21
N PHE A 40 -9.18 -14.88 -7.20
CA PHE A 40 -8.28 -13.73 -7.16
C PHE A 40 -6.86 -14.20 -6.82
N GLU A 41 -5.89 -13.67 -7.55
CA GLU A 41 -4.46 -13.82 -7.27
C GLU A 41 -3.82 -12.44 -7.17
N PHE A 42 -3.08 -12.20 -6.09
CA PHE A 42 -2.24 -11.02 -5.96
C PHE A 42 -0.83 -11.33 -6.43
N VAL A 43 -0.37 -10.63 -7.48
CA VAL A 43 1.00 -10.74 -7.99
C VAL A 43 1.80 -9.51 -7.56
N ASP A 44 2.81 -9.71 -6.73
CA ASP A 44 3.71 -8.65 -6.29
C ASP A 44 4.85 -8.49 -7.30
N VAL A 45 4.90 -7.35 -7.98
CA VAL A 45 6.02 -6.94 -8.83
C VAL A 45 6.78 -5.84 -8.10
N PRO A 46 7.94 -6.13 -7.49
CA PRO A 46 8.65 -5.15 -6.67
C PRO A 46 9.01 -3.91 -7.48
N ASN A 47 8.57 -2.75 -7.01
CA ASN A 47 9.03 -1.45 -7.46
C ASN A 47 9.86 -0.80 -6.33
N PRO A 48 11.11 -0.38 -6.57
CA PRO A 48 11.94 0.26 -5.55
C PRO A 48 11.46 1.64 -5.08
N VAL A 49 10.38 2.18 -5.66
CA VAL A 49 9.82 3.52 -5.36
C VAL A 49 8.43 3.41 -4.71
#